data_AF-A0A085LIA8-F1
#
_entry.id   AF-A0A085LIA8-F1
#
_cell.length_a   1.000
_cell.length_b   1.000
_cell.length_c   1.000
_cell.angle_alpha   90.00
_cell.angle_beta   90.00
_cell.angle_gamma   90.00
#
_symmetry.space_group_name_H-M   'P 1'
#
loop_
_entity.id
_entity.type
_entity.pdbx_description
1 polymer ?
#
loop_
_entity_poly.entity_id
_entity_poly.type
_entity_poly.pdbx_seq_one_letter_code
_entity_poly.pdbx_strand_id
1 'polypeptide(L)'
;MELEIDAVHCWADSKVALAWICSATKQWKPFIKNRVEEIQSLTEPNSWRHGPGRENPADHATRGLALCKLVKERQWWNGPIWLESNEDA
;
A
#
# COMPACT_ATOMS: atom_id res chain seq x y z
N MET A 1 -4.88 -18.53 20.26
CA MET A 1 -5.26 -17.11 20.34
C MET A 1 -5.32 -16.63 18.92
N GLU A 2 -6.53 -16.48 18.37
CA GLU A 2 -6.73 -15.84 17.08
C GLU A 2 -6.76 -14.33 17.35
N LEU A 3 -5.94 -13.58 16.62
CA LEU A 3 -5.97 -12.12 16.66
C LEU A 3 -7.08 -11.68 15.73
N GLU A 4 -8.10 -11.01 16.28
CA GLU A 4 -9.11 -10.35 15.47
C GLU A 4 -8.50 -9.14 14.75
N ILE A 5 -8.87 -8.96 13.48
CA ILE A 5 -8.44 -7.83 12.67
C ILE A 5 -9.56 -6.80 12.68
N ASP A 6 -9.34 -5.68 13.36
CA ASP A 6 -10.33 -4.61 13.49
C ASP A 6 -10.50 -3.82 12.19
N ALA A 7 -9.40 -3.57 11.46
CA ALA A 7 -9.40 -2.74 10.26
C ALA A 7 -8.27 -3.12 9.29
N VAL A 8 -8.49 -2.84 8.00
CA VAL A 8 -7.49 -2.99 6.94
C VAL A 8 -7.32 -1.66 6.21
N HIS A 9 -6.06 -1.22 6.14
CA HIS A 9 -5.65 0.00 5.45
C HIS A 9 -4.58 -0.33 4.40
N CYS A 10 -4.62 0.38 3.27
CA CYS A 10 -3.71 0.17 2.15
C CYS A 10 -3.04 1.48 1.73
N TRP A 11 -1.77 1.41 1.33
CA TRP A 11 -1.02 2.59 0.89
C TRP A 11 -0.38 2.36 -0.47
N ALA A 12 -0.45 3.39 -1.32
CA ALA A 12 0.28 3.48 -2.57
C ALA A 12 1.09 4.77 -2.62
N ASP A 13 2.32 4.70 -3.12
CA ASP A 13 3.17 5.87 -3.38
C ASP A 13 2.88 6.55 -4.72
N SER A 14 2.25 5.82 -5.65
CA SER A 14 1.81 6.35 -6.93
C SER A 14 0.42 6.98 -6.80
N LYS A 15 0.36 8.31 -6.86
CA LYS A 15 -0.91 9.06 -6.95
C LYS A 15 -1.75 8.67 -8.17
N VAL A 16 -1.11 8.28 -9.27
CA VAL A 16 -1.82 7.85 -10.48
C VAL A 16 -2.49 6.49 -10.25
N ALA A 17 -1.77 5.53 -9.67
CA ALA A 17 -2.35 4.23 -9.33
C ALA A 17 -3.48 4.38 -8.29
N LEU A 18 -3.26 5.19 -7.25
CA LEU A 18 -4.28 5.49 -6.25
C LEU A 18 -5.55 6.10 -6.89
N ALA A 19 -5.39 7.07 -7.80
CA ALA A 19 -6.52 7.68 -8.50
C ALA A 19 -7.31 6.66 -9.31
N TRP A 20 -6.64 5.69 -9.94
CA TRP A 20 -7.33 4.59 -10.64
C TRP A 20 -8.08 3.68 -9.67
N ILE A 21 -7.45 3.27 -8.56
CA ILE A 21 -8.06 2.40 -7.55
C ILE A 21 -9.31 3.05 -6.94
N CYS A 22 -9.30 4.35 -6.71
CA CYS A 22 -10.43 5.08 -6.12
C CYS A 22 -11.51 5.49 -7.15
N SER A 23 -11.36 5.14 -8.43
CA SER A 23 -12.29 5.55 -9.50
C SER A 23 -13.09 4.37 -10.08
N ALA A 24 -14.20 4.69 -10.74
CA ALA A 24 -14.94 3.71 -11.53
C ALA A 24 -14.13 3.26 -12.76
N THR A 25 -14.26 1.98 -13.14
CA THR A 25 -13.35 1.36 -14.11
C THR A 25 -13.81 1.39 -15.58
N LYS A 26 -15.05 1.80 -15.82
CA LYS A 26 -15.76 1.61 -17.10
C LYS A 26 -15.07 2.19 -18.34
N GLN A 27 -14.24 3.22 -18.17
CA GLN A 27 -13.59 3.94 -19.28
C GLN A 27 -12.11 3.56 -19.48
N TRP A 28 -11.54 2.69 -18.63
CA TRP A 28 -10.12 2.35 -18.73
C TRP A 28 -9.82 1.30 -19.79
N LYS A 29 -8.58 1.32 -20.30
CA LYS A 29 -8.05 0.25 -21.14
C LYS A 29 -8.15 -1.09 -20.40
N PRO A 30 -8.41 -2.22 -21.08
CA PRO A 30 -8.64 -3.53 -20.45
C PRO A 30 -7.59 -3.93 -19.41
N PHE A 31 -6.30 -3.66 -19.67
CA PHE A 31 -5.23 -3.96 -18.71
C PHE A 31 -5.37 -3.24 -17.37
N ILE A 32 -5.71 -1.95 -17.39
CA ILE A 32 -5.91 -1.15 -16.16
C ILE A 32 -7.23 -1.53 -15.50
N LYS A 33 -8.29 -1.66 -16.30
CA LYS A 33 -9.62 -2.06 -15.83
C LYS A 33 -9.55 -3.37 -15.02
N ASN A 34 -8.98 -4.43 -15.60
CA ASN A 34 -8.95 -5.75 -14.97
C ASN A 34 -8.18 -5.74 -13.63
N ARG A 35 -7.06 -5.01 -13.56
CA ARG A 35 -6.27 -4.89 -12.32
C ARG A 35 -6.97 -4.09 -11.23
N VAL A 36 -7.63 -2.99 -11.61
CA VAL A 36 -8.39 -2.18 -10.65
C VAL A 36 -9.60 -2.97 -10.15
N GLU A 37 -10.31 -3.69 -11.01
CA GLU A 37 -11.45 -4.52 -10.61
C GLU A 37 -11.02 -5.65 -9.65
N GLU A 38 -9.87 -6.27 -9.89
CA GLU A 38 -9.28 -7.25 -8.96
C GLU A 38 -8.98 -6.62 -7.59
N ILE A 39 -8.31 -5.46 -7.56
CA ILE A 39 -8.01 -4.74 -6.29
C ILE A 39 -9.30 -4.38 -5.54
N GLN A 40 -10.30 -3.84 -6.25
CA GLN A 40 -11.59 -3.45 -5.69
C GLN A 40 -12.43 -4.66 -5.22
N SER A 41 -12.18 -5.86 -5.74
CA SER A 41 -12.81 -7.10 -5.26
C SER A 41 -12.22 -7.60 -3.93
N LEU A 42 -11.00 -7.20 -3.61
CA LEU A 42 -10.25 -7.63 -2.42
C LEU A 42 -10.29 -6.60 -1.30
N THR A 43 -10.42 -5.32 -1.65
CA THR A 43 -10.32 -4.19 -0.71
C THR A 43 -11.27 -3.08 -1.10
N GLU A 44 -11.83 -2.40 -0.10
CA GLU A 44 -12.65 -1.22 -0.34
C GLU A 44 -11.79 -0.06 -0.88
N PRO A 45 -12.21 0.66 -1.94
CA PRO A 45 -11.47 1.80 -2.46
C PRO A 45 -11.14 2.87 -1.41
N ASN A 46 -12.00 3.00 -0.39
CA ASN A 46 -11.85 3.97 0.70
C ASN A 46 -10.77 3.59 1.73
N SER A 47 -10.32 2.34 1.73
CA SER A 47 -9.20 1.88 2.56
C SER A 47 -7.83 2.30 2.00
N TRP A 48 -7.78 2.83 0.78
CA TRP A 48 -6.54 3.24 0.13
C TRP A 48 -6.16 4.69 0.42
N ARG A 49 -4.89 4.90 0.78
CA ARG A 49 -4.28 6.19 1.12
C ARG A 49 -3.01 6.40 0.29
N HIS A 50 -2.59 7.66 0.16
CA HIS A 50 -1.28 7.97 -0.41
C HIS A 50 -0.20 7.91 0.68
N GLY A 51 0.88 7.17 0.42
CA GLY A 51 2.08 7.13 1.27
C GLY A 51 3.27 7.87 0.62
N PRO A 52 4.23 8.41 1.41
CA PRO A 52 5.46 8.97 0.86
C PRO A 52 6.31 7.87 0.19
N GLY A 53 6.65 8.02 -1.10
CA GLY A 53 7.42 7.00 -1.82
C GLY A 53 8.81 6.70 -1.26
N ARG A 54 9.48 7.69 -0.65
CA ARG A 54 10.78 7.47 0.02
C ARG A 54 10.68 6.57 1.25
N GLU A 55 9.49 6.48 1.83
CA GLU A 55 9.19 5.72 3.04
C GLU A 55 8.27 4.53 2.71
N ASN A 56 8.24 4.08 1.45
CA ASN A 56 7.50 2.89 1.03
C ASN A 56 8.34 1.61 1.24
N PRO A 57 8.05 0.77 2.25
CA PRO A 57 8.83 -0.46 2.47
C PRO A 57 8.72 -1.47 1.32
N ALA A 58 7.69 -1.40 0.48
CA ALA A 58 7.54 -2.30 -0.66
C ALA A 58 8.65 -2.11 -1.72
N ASP A 59 9.31 -0.95 -1.75
CA ASP A 59 10.47 -0.71 -2.62
C ASP A 59 11.64 -1.64 -2.27
N HIS A 60 11.83 -2.00 -1.00
CA HIS A 60 12.92 -2.90 -0.60
C HIS A 60 12.76 -4.30 -1.19
N ALA A 61 11.51 -4.79 -1.28
CA ALA A 61 11.21 -6.09 -1.87
C ALA A 61 11.29 -6.06 -3.41
N THR A 62 10.78 -4.99 -4.04
CA THR A 62 10.65 -4.92 -5.50
C THR A 62 11.94 -4.51 -6.22
N ARG A 63 12.76 -3.63 -5.62
CA ARG A 63 14.06 -3.21 -6.18
C ARG A 63 15.21 -4.12 -5.75
N GLY A 64 14.98 -4.91 -4.70
CA GLY A 64 15.97 -5.76 -4.08
C GLY A 64 16.83 -5.00 -3.07
N LEU A 65 17.03 -5.63 -1.91
CA LEU A 65 17.95 -5.17 -0.87
C LEU A 65 18.86 -6.33 -0.48
N ALA A 66 20.17 -6.08 -0.39
CA ALA A 66 21.11 -7.09 0.07
C ALA A 66 20.71 -7.58 1.48
N LEU A 67 20.77 -8.89 1.73
CA LEU A 67 20.31 -9.48 2.99
C LEU A 67 20.97 -8.85 4.22
N CYS A 68 22.27 -8.55 4.14
CA CYS A 68 23.00 -7.89 5.23
C CYS A 68 22.50 -6.48 5.56
N LYS A 69 21.88 -5.79 4.59
CA LYS A 69 21.21 -4.50 4.78
C LYS A 69 19.77 -4.70 5.24
N LEU A 70 19.04 -5.66 4.67
CA LEU A 70 17.66 -5.97 5.03
C LEU A 70 17.50 -6.33 6.51
N VAL A 71 18.44 -7.10 7.06
CA VAL A 71 18.46 -7.45 8.50
C VAL A 71 18.53 -6.20 9.39
N LYS A 72 19.06 -5.09 8.88
CA LYS A 72 19.21 -3.80 9.60
C LYS A 72 18.20 -2.74 9.16
N GLU A 73 17.28 -3.07 8.26
CA GLU A 73 16.36 -2.10 7.65
C GLU A 73 15.12 -1.90 8.52
N ARG A 74 15.14 -0.85 9.36
CA ARG A 74 14.02 -0.53 10.26
C ARG A 74 12.70 -0.40 9.51
N GLN A 75 12.72 0.29 8.36
CA GLN A 75 11.47 0.60 7.64
C GLN A 75 10.75 -0.66 7.16
N TRP A 76 11.50 -1.73 6.87
CA TRP A 76 10.92 -3.03 6.49
C TRP A 76 10.26 -3.75 7.67
N TRP A 77 10.92 -3.74 8.84
CA TRP A 77 10.46 -4.52 10.01
C TRP A 77 9.44 -3.79 10.88
N ASN A 78 9.59 -2.47 11.02
CA ASN A 78 8.76 -1.65 11.89
C ASN A 78 7.76 -0.79 11.11
N GLY A 79 7.93 -0.68 9.79
CA GLY A 79 7.21 0.28 8.99
C GLY A 79 7.78 1.70 9.09
N PRO A 80 7.17 2.64 8.36
CA PRO A 80 7.52 4.04 8.41
C PRO A 80 7.02 4.74 9.69
N ILE A 81 7.78 5.72 10.17
CA ILE A 81 7.54 6.42 11.45
C ILE A 81 6.15 7.08 11.48
N TRP A 82 5.69 7.61 10.35
CA TRP A 82 4.41 8.31 10.26
C TRP A 82 3.21 7.36 10.44
N LEU A 83 3.37 6.04 10.29
CA LEU A 83 2.33 5.06 10.62
C LEU A 83 2.29 4.68 12.11
N GLU A 84 3.37 4.96 12.85
CA GLU A 84 3.44 4.68 14.29
C GLU A 84 2.72 5.75 15.11
N SER A 85 2.50 6.92 14.53
CA SER A 85 1.70 7.98 15.15
C SER A 85 0.23 7.68 14.92
N ASN A 86 -0.55 7.49 15.99
CA ASN A 86 -1.99 7.32 15.90
C ASN A 86 -2.61 8.41 15.02
N GLU A 87 -3.44 8.01 14.04
CA GLU A 87 -4.42 8.91 13.43
C GLU A 87 -5.48 9.23 14.50
N ASP A 88 -5.16 10.14 15.43
CA ASP A 88 -6.08 10.91 16.27
C ASP A 88 -5.31 11.99 17.05
N ALA A 89 -5.12 13.14 16.41
CA ALA A 89 -4.99 14.46 17.02
C ALA A 89 -5.69 15.48 16.13
#